data_AF-F0YD28-F1
#
_entry.id   AF-F0YD28-F1
#
_cell.length_a   1.000
_cell.length_b   1.000
_cell.length_c   1.000
_cell.angle_alpha   90.00
_cell.angle_beta   90.00
_cell.angle_gamma   90.00
#
_symmetry.space_group_name_H-M   'P 1'
#
loop_
_entity.id
_entity.type
_entity.pdbx_description
1 polymer ?
#
loop_
_entity_poly.entity_id
_entity_poly.type
_entity_poly.pdbx_seq_one_letter_code
_entity_poly.pdbx_strand_id
1 'polypeptide(L)'
;NLGKVVALVDVSGSMGGTPMDVAVALGLLVSTFAAPAFKDRFLTFESEPRWHALDATASPVEKMRAARAAPWGGSTSFAKALDRVLDACVEHKLSPEEIPDLIVFSDMQFDQAEGYGGR
;
A
#
# COMPACT_ATOMS: atom_id res chain seq x y z
N ASN A 1 12.34 -8.73 10.37
CA ASN A 1 11.58 -9.96 10.03
C ASN A 1 10.49 -9.54 9.04
N LEU A 2 10.60 -9.88 7.76
CA LEU A 2 9.69 -9.39 6.70
C LEU A 2 8.22 -9.82 6.90
N GLY A 3 7.96 -10.79 7.80
CA GLY A 3 6.61 -11.22 8.14
C GLY A 3 5.73 -10.16 8.78
N LYS A 4 6.29 -9.09 9.35
CA LYS A 4 5.50 -8.02 9.99
C LYS A 4 5.53 -6.74 9.15
N VAL A 5 5.50 -6.84 7.82
CA VAL A 5 5.61 -5.65 6.96
C VAL A 5 4.36 -5.47 6.11
N VAL A 6 3.83 -4.25 6.07
CA VAL A 6 2.82 -3.82 5.11
C VAL A 6 3.46 -2.90 4.08
N ALA A 7 3.27 -3.23 2.81
CA ALA A 7 3.69 -2.39 1.70
C ALA A 7 2.61 -1.35 1.37
N LEU A 8 3.00 -0.08 1.41
CA LEU A 8 2.25 1.06 0.90
C LEU A 8 2.83 1.44 -0.47
N VAL A 9 1.99 1.41 -1.49
CA VAL A 9 2.39 1.66 -2.89
C VAL A 9 1.78 2.96 -3.38
N ASP A 10 2.64 3.87 -3.81
CA ASP A 10 2.24 5.13 -4.42
C ASP A 10 1.82 4.88 -5.86
N VAL A 11 0.58 5.24 -6.17
CA VAL A 11 -0.02 5.13 -7.51
C VAL A 11 -0.55 6.48 -7.99
N SER A 12 -0.04 7.57 -7.41
CA SER A 12 -0.36 8.94 -7.81
C SER A 12 0.10 9.24 -9.24
N GLY A 13 -0.38 10.36 -9.79
CA GLY A 13 -0.08 10.75 -11.17
C GLY A 13 1.41 10.94 -11.48
N SER A 14 2.23 11.30 -10.48
CA SER A 14 3.69 11.47 -10.64
C SER A 14 4.42 10.14 -10.84
N MET A 15 3.86 9.06 -10.29
CA MET A 15 4.39 7.70 -10.45
C MET A 15 4.13 7.11 -11.84
N GLY A 16 3.40 7.82 -12.72
CA GLY A 16 3.00 7.34 -14.04
C GLY A 16 4.15 6.70 -14.86
N GLY A 17 3.89 5.52 -15.42
CA GLY A 17 4.86 4.77 -16.22
C GLY A 17 5.69 3.79 -15.40
N THR A 18 7.00 3.74 -15.65
CA THR A 18 7.92 2.77 -15.02
C THR A 18 8.02 2.89 -13.49
N PRO A 19 7.99 4.09 -12.86
CA PRO A 19 8.04 4.18 -11.39
C PRO A 19 6.89 3.43 -10.70
N MET A 20 5.67 3.58 -11.20
CA MET A 20 4.49 2.85 -10.70
C MET A 20 4.63 1.34 -10.89
N ASP A 21 5.14 0.90 -12.04
CA ASP A 21 5.38 -0.54 -12.27
C ASP A 21 6.32 -1.15 -11.26
N VAL A 22 7.41 -0.44 -10.99
CA VAL A 22 8.41 -0.88 -10.02
C VAL A 22 7.82 -0.86 -8.62
N ALA A 23 7.10 0.20 -8.23
CA ALA A 23 6.47 0.31 -6.92
C ALA A 23 5.44 -0.79 -6.68
N VAL A 24 4.57 -1.06 -7.66
CA VAL A 24 3.60 -2.16 -7.63
C VAL A 24 4.34 -3.50 -7.55
N ALA A 25 5.34 -3.76 -8.40
CA ALA A 25 6.09 -5.02 -8.38
C ALA A 25 6.79 -5.27 -7.05
N LEU A 26 7.35 -4.24 -6.42
CA LEU A 26 7.95 -4.33 -5.09
C LEU A 26 6.89 -4.55 -4.00
N GLY A 27 5.75 -3.87 -4.08
CA GLY A 27 4.61 -4.11 -3.19
C GLY A 27 4.09 -5.54 -3.27
N LEU A 28 3.95 -6.07 -4.49
CA LEU A 28 3.63 -7.49 -4.76
C LEU A 28 4.66 -8.39 -4.06
N LEU A 29 5.96 -8.15 -4.28
CA LEU A 29 7.03 -8.97 -3.70
C LEU A 29 6.98 -8.99 -2.17
N VAL A 30 6.88 -7.83 -1.53
CA VAL A 30 6.80 -7.72 -0.06
C VAL A 30 5.56 -8.46 0.46
N SER A 31 4.40 -8.31 -0.19
CA SER A 31 3.15 -8.97 0.23
C SER A 31 3.23 -10.50 0.26
N THR A 32 4.12 -11.12 -0.54
CA THR A 32 4.31 -12.58 -0.53
C THR A 32 4.97 -13.11 0.74
N PHE A 33 5.76 -12.26 1.42
CA PHE A 33 6.46 -12.58 2.65
C PHE A 33 5.76 -12.04 3.90
N ALA A 34 4.70 -11.26 3.73
CA ALA A 34 3.94 -10.67 4.83
C ALA A 34 3.16 -11.72 5.63
N ALA A 35 2.81 -11.38 6.88
CA ALA A 35 1.98 -12.20 7.75
C ALA A 35 0.64 -12.53 7.09
N PRO A 36 -0.03 -13.63 7.48
CA PRO A 36 -1.32 -14.02 6.89
C PRO A 36 -2.37 -12.91 6.83
N ALA A 37 -2.37 -12.00 7.82
CA ALA A 37 -3.26 -10.85 7.83
C ALA A 37 -3.02 -9.90 6.65
N PHE A 38 -1.79 -9.75 6.14
CA PHE A 38 -1.43 -8.83 5.06
C PHE A 38 -0.88 -9.52 3.81
N LYS A 39 -0.95 -10.85 3.78
CA LYS A 39 -0.45 -11.65 2.68
C LYS A 39 -1.32 -11.46 1.44
N ASP A 40 -0.68 -11.45 0.28
CA ASP A 40 -1.34 -11.34 -1.02
C ASP A 40 -2.24 -10.09 -1.13
N ARG A 41 -1.91 -9.02 -0.41
CA ARG A 41 -2.53 -7.70 -0.57
C ARG A 41 -1.51 -6.59 -0.39
N PHE A 42 -1.73 -5.47 -1.05
CA PHE A 42 -0.98 -4.23 -0.81
C PHE A 42 -1.94 -3.06 -0.66
N LEU A 43 -1.51 -2.01 0.04
CA LEU A 43 -2.30 -0.81 0.22
C LEU A 43 -1.82 0.24 -0.79
N THR A 44 -2.69 0.69 -1.68
CA THR A 44 -2.42 1.91 -2.45
C THR A 44 -2.70 3.11 -1.57
N PHE A 45 -1.88 4.15 -1.68
CA PHE A 45 -2.12 5.39 -0.94
C PHE A 45 -2.23 6.58 -1.90
N GLU A 46 -3.43 6.73 -2.43
CA GLU A 46 -3.88 7.88 -3.20
C GLU A 46 -4.90 8.70 -2.38
N SER A 47 -5.80 9.44 -3.02
CA SER A 47 -6.76 10.28 -2.30
C SER A 47 -7.71 9.48 -1.42
N GLU A 48 -7.96 8.23 -1.83
CA GLU A 48 -8.68 7.21 -1.09
C GLU A 48 -7.85 5.92 -1.05
N PRO A 49 -7.08 5.69 0.01
CA PRO A 49 -6.29 4.47 0.17
C PRO A 49 -7.17 3.21 0.14
N ARG A 50 -6.77 2.21 -0.66
CA ARG A 50 -7.55 0.99 -0.86
C ARG A 50 -6.67 -0.25 -0.78
N TRP A 51 -7.18 -1.28 -0.13
CA TRP A 51 -6.56 -2.61 -0.14
C TRP A 51 -6.81 -3.25 -1.49
N HIS A 52 -5.73 -3.57 -2.19
CA HIS A 52 -5.78 -4.37 -3.41
C HIS A 52 -5.43 -5.81 -3.06
N ALA A 53 -6.46 -6.66 -3.01
CA ALA A 53 -6.28 -8.09 -2.90
C ALA A 53 -5.74 -8.65 -4.22
N LEU A 54 -4.76 -9.51 -4.11
CA LEU A 54 -4.17 -10.22 -5.22
C LEU A 54 -4.77 -11.61 -5.27
N ASP A 55 -5.20 -12.01 -6.45
CA ASP A 55 -5.58 -13.40 -6.66
C ASP A 55 -4.33 -14.28 -6.47
N ALA A 56 -4.36 -15.14 -5.45
CA ALA A 56 -3.26 -16.05 -5.13
C ALA A 56 -2.96 -17.04 -6.28
N THR A 57 -3.92 -17.26 -7.18
CA THR A 57 -3.78 -18.15 -8.34
C THR A 57 -3.25 -17.45 -9.58
N ALA A 58 -3.24 -16.11 -9.60
CA ALA A 58 -2.77 -15.32 -10.72
C ALA A 58 -1.24 -15.26 -10.80
N SER A 59 -0.70 -15.30 -12.02
CA SER A 59 0.71 -15.07 -12.30
C SER A 59 1.13 -13.63 -11.92
N PRO A 60 2.43 -13.37 -11.68
CA PRO A 60 2.92 -12.01 -11.42
C PRO A 60 2.51 -10.99 -12.48
N VAL A 61 2.45 -11.40 -13.74
CA VAL A 61 2.03 -10.54 -14.86
C VAL A 61 0.56 -10.19 -14.78
N GLU A 62 -0.31 -11.15 -14.42
CA GLU A 62 -1.74 -10.91 -14.22
C GLU A 62 -1.98 -10.01 -13.02
N LYS A 63 -1.25 -10.23 -11.92
CA LYS A 63 -1.28 -9.36 -10.72
C LYS A 63 -0.89 -7.92 -11.08
N MET A 64 0.17 -7.72 -11.86
CA MET A 64 0.55 -6.39 -12.34
C MET A 64 -0.49 -5.76 -13.27
N ARG A 65 -1.09 -6.54 -14.18
CA ARG A 65 -2.15 -6.04 -15.07
C ARG A 65 -3.40 -5.63 -14.28
N ALA A 66 -3.80 -6.41 -13.28
CA ALA A 66 -4.90 -6.09 -12.40
C ALA A 66 -4.62 -4.83 -11.58
N ALA A 67 -3.41 -4.68 -11.04
CA ALA A 67 -2.98 -3.48 -10.34
C ALA A 67 -3.00 -2.24 -11.26
N ARG A 68 -2.52 -2.34 -12.49
CA ARG A 68 -2.60 -1.25 -13.49
C ARG A 68 -4.03 -0.92 -13.92
N ALA A 69 -4.92 -1.90 -13.96
CA ALA A 69 -6.31 -1.72 -14.37
C ALA A 69 -7.21 -1.25 -13.21
N ALA A 70 -6.71 -1.28 -11.97
CA ALA A 70 -7.44 -0.77 -10.84
C ALA A 70 -7.69 0.74 -11.00
N PRO A 71 -8.84 1.26 -10.53
CA PRO A 71 -9.11 2.68 -10.57
C PRO A 71 -8.23 3.37 -9.52
N TRP A 72 -7.06 3.85 -9.95
CA TRP A 72 -6.15 4.67 -9.16
C TRP A 72 -6.01 6.08 -9.75
N GLY A 73 -5.64 7.04 -8.89
CA GLY A 73 -5.44 8.45 -9.22
C GLY A 73 -5.82 9.41 -8.08
N GLY A 74 -5.38 10.67 -8.23
CA GLY A 74 -5.62 11.74 -7.26
C GLY A 74 -4.37 12.13 -6.47
N SER A 75 -4.56 12.99 -5.46
CA SER A 75 -3.52 13.43 -4.52
C SER A 75 -3.24 12.39 -3.45
N THR A 76 -2.03 12.33 -2.95
CA THR A 76 -1.55 11.35 -1.95
C THR A 76 -2.01 11.71 -0.53
N SER A 77 -2.58 10.76 0.23
CA SER A 77 -2.93 10.98 1.65
C SER A 77 -2.37 9.88 2.56
N PHE A 78 -1.20 10.15 3.14
CA PHE A 78 -0.51 9.20 4.03
C PHE A 78 -1.27 8.96 5.33
N ALA A 79 -1.87 10.00 5.92
CA ALA A 79 -2.67 9.87 7.15
C ALA A 79 -3.81 8.87 6.99
N LYS A 80 -4.57 8.96 5.90
CA LYS A 80 -5.65 8.00 5.61
C LYS A 80 -5.13 6.58 5.41
N ALA A 81 -3.92 6.42 4.86
CA ALA A 81 -3.33 5.11 4.67
C ALA A 81 -2.95 4.48 6.02
N LEU A 82 -2.41 5.27 6.95
CA LEU A 82 -2.16 4.85 8.32
C LEU A 82 -3.45 4.45 9.03
N ASP A 83 -4.53 5.23 8.88
CA ASP A 83 -5.85 4.89 9.44
C ASP A 83 -6.33 3.53 8.92
N ARG A 84 -6.16 3.23 7.63
CA ARG A 84 -6.54 1.91 7.06
C ARG A 84 -5.69 0.76 7.57
N VAL A 85 -4.42 0.98 7.86
CA VAL A 85 -3.57 -0.03 8.52
C VAL A 85 -4.05 -0.25 9.95
N LEU A 86 -4.36 0.84 10.68
CA LEU A 86 -4.87 0.76 12.05
C LEU A 86 -6.20 0.02 12.10
N ASP A 87 -7.14 0.33 11.21
CA ASP A 87 -8.42 -0.37 11.08
C ASP A 87 -8.22 -1.87 10.89
N ALA A 88 -7.29 -2.27 10.01
CA ALA A 88 -6.96 -3.68 9.79
C ALA A 88 -6.35 -4.33 11.05
N CYS A 89 -5.53 -3.61 11.81
CA CYS A 89 -4.98 -4.10 13.07
C CYS A 89 -6.08 -4.33 14.12
N VAL A 90 -7.04 -3.41 14.21
CA VAL A 90 -8.20 -3.52 15.13
C VAL A 90 -9.11 -4.66 14.72
N GLU A 91 -9.42 -4.80 13.43
CA GLU A 91 -10.25 -5.87 12.88
C GLU A 91 -9.66 -7.26 13.16
N HIS A 92 -8.35 -7.40 12.96
CA HIS A 92 -7.62 -8.64 13.23
C HIS A 92 -7.21 -8.83 14.69
N LYS A 93 -7.58 -7.90 15.58
CA LYS A 93 -7.27 -7.93 17.03
C LYS A 93 -5.78 -8.14 17.32
N LEU A 94 -4.93 -7.47 16.55
CA LEU A 94 -3.48 -7.56 16.71
C LEU A 94 -3.05 -6.96 18.05
N SER A 95 -2.16 -7.65 18.76
CA SER A 95 -1.46 -7.10 19.91
C SER A 95 -0.44 -6.04 19.49
N PRO A 96 0.05 -5.16 20.39
CA PRO A 96 1.06 -4.16 20.07
C PRO A 96 2.34 -4.75 19.44
N GLU A 97 2.68 -5.99 19.78
CA GLU A 97 3.83 -6.70 19.22
C GLU A 97 3.58 -7.23 17.81
N GLU A 98 2.32 -7.32 17.38
CA GLU A 98 1.89 -7.80 16.07
C GLU A 98 1.59 -6.67 15.08
N ILE A 99 1.65 -5.42 15.53
CA ILE A 99 1.55 -4.25 14.65
C ILE A 99 2.66 -4.32 13.59
N PRO A 100 2.31 -4.16 12.30
CA PRO A 100 3.29 -4.27 11.23
C PRO A 100 4.16 -3.01 11.12
N ASP A 101 5.42 -3.21 10.78
CA ASP A 101 6.30 -2.21 10.17
C ASP A 101 5.76 -1.81 8.79
N LEU A 102 6.02 -0.58 8.37
CA LEU A 102 5.58 -0.06 7.07
C LEU A 102 6.76 0.11 6.12
N ILE A 103 6.60 -0.35 4.88
CA ILE A 103 7.50 0.01 3.77
C ILE A 103 6.69 0.81 2.77
N VAL A 104 7.17 2.01 2.45
CA VAL A 104 6.50 2.94 1.52
C VAL A 104 7.32 3.02 0.24
N PHE A 105 6.70 2.68 -0.89
CA PHE A 105 7.26 2.83 -2.22
C PHE A 105 6.66 4.06 -2.89
N SER A 106 7.42 5.15 -2.97
CA SER A 106 6.99 6.45 -3.50
C SER A 106 8.18 7.19 -4.10
N ASP A 107 7.90 8.10 -5.04
CA ASP A 107 8.85 9.10 -5.52
C ASP A 107 9.05 10.26 -4.52
N MET A 108 8.39 10.18 -3.34
CA MET A 108 8.41 11.16 -2.26
C MET A 108 7.94 12.56 -2.66
N GLN A 109 7.17 12.70 -3.76
CA GLN A 109 6.38 13.91 -3.98
C GLN A 109 5.17 13.93 -3.04
N PHE A 110 5.43 14.16 -1.75
CA PHE A 110 4.44 14.50 -0.74
C PHE A 110 3.93 15.93 -0.96
N ASP A 111 3.47 16.25 -2.16
CA ASP A 111 2.89 17.55 -2.47
C ASP A 111 1.51 17.62 -1.79
N GLN A 112 1.51 18.11 -0.54
CA GLN A 112 0.40 18.26 0.43
C GLN A 112 0.20 17.15 1.48
N ALA A 113 1.26 16.70 2.16
CA ALA A 113 1.08 15.87 3.36
C ALA A 113 0.74 16.64 4.65
N GLU A 114 0.96 17.96 4.73
CA GLU A 114 0.57 18.74 5.91
C GLU A 114 0.02 20.10 5.52
N GLY A 115 -1.30 20.24 5.62
CA GLY A 115 -1.87 21.55 5.94
C GLY A 115 -1.42 21.91 7.36
N TYR A 116 -0.57 22.92 7.48
CA TYR A 116 -0.32 23.60 8.76
C TYR A 116 -1.66 24.03 9.37
N GLY A 117 -2.15 23.24 10.32
CA GLY A 117 -3.36 23.48 11.08
C GLY A 117 -3.07 23.27 12.55
N GLY A 118 -2.18 24.09 13.10
CA GLY A 118 -1.97 24.15 14.55
C GLY A 118 -3.27 24.54 15.25
N ARG A 119 -3.73 23.68 16.15
CA ARG A 119 -4.55 24.03 17.31
C ARG A 119 -4.17 23.12 18.47
#